data_AF-A0A7D3XZM6-F1
#
_entry.id   AF-A0A7D3XZM6-F1
#
_cell.length_a   1.000
_cell.length_b   1.000
_cell.length_c   1.000
_cell.angle_alpha   90.00
_cell.angle_beta   90.00
_cell.angle_gamma   90.00
#
_symmetry.space_group_name_H-M   'P 1'
#
loop_
_entity.id
_entity.type
_entity.pdbx_description
1 polymer ?
#
loop_
_entity_poly.entity_id
_entity_poly.type
_entity_poly.pdbx_seq_one_letter_code
_entity_poly.pdbx_strand_id
1 'polypeptide(L)'
;MLMNVEIQGSRYELVRNHKNGWNPEVFGKRYSEVLKKYDYIVGDWGYGQLRLKGFFSDQHPKATRETRITHFEEYIHEYCNFGCAYFVLRRVRSISKKTRSKDRRFHQKAGDQ
;
A
#
# COMPACT_ATOMS: atom_id res chain seq x y z
N MET A 1 -9.40 16.71 5.33
CA MET A 1 -9.95 15.53 6.03
C MET A 1 -9.64 14.31 5.18
N LEU A 2 -8.92 13.33 5.70
CA LEU A 2 -8.56 12.11 4.97
C LEU A 2 -9.73 11.11 5.08
N MET A 3 -10.09 10.44 3.99
CA MET A 3 -11.17 9.44 4.00
C MET A 3 -10.62 8.06 4.31
N ASN A 4 -11.21 7.37 5.29
CA ASN A 4 -10.87 5.99 5.64
C ASN A 4 -11.81 5.01 4.94
N VAL A 5 -11.26 3.88 4.52
CA VAL A 5 -11.96 2.83 3.76
C VAL A 5 -11.64 1.49 4.40
N GLU A 6 -12.66 0.71 4.72
CA GLU A 6 -12.50 -0.67 5.19
C GLU A 6 -12.94 -1.64 4.09
N ILE A 7 -12.05 -2.58 3.71
CA ILE A 7 -12.35 -3.62 2.73
C ILE A 7 -11.72 -4.94 3.17
N GLN A 8 -12.52 -6.01 3.21
CA GLN A 8 -12.06 -7.37 3.55
C GLN A 8 -11.14 -7.44 4.80
N GLY A 9 -11.49 -6.72 5.86
CA GLY A 9 -10.72 -6.67 7.12
C GLY A 9 -9.43 -5.84 7.07
N SER A 10 -9.19 -5.09 6.00
CA SER A 10 -8.06 -4.16 5.86
C SER A 10 -8.54 -2.72 5.84
N ARG A 11 -7.83 -1.86 6.58
CA ARG A 11 -8.09 -0.43 6.61
C ARG A 11 -7.15 0.30 5.65
N TYR A 12 -7.72 1.23 4.91
CA TYR A 12 -7.01 2.07 3.96
C TYR A 12 -7.40 3.53 4.17
N GLU A 13 -6.50 4.41 3.79
CA GLU A 13 -6.68 5.85 3.79
C GLU A 13 -6.51 6.36 2.36
N LEU A 14 -7.47 7.16 1.90
CA LEU A 14 -7.41 7.83 0.60
C LEU A 14 -6.47 9.02 0.69
N VAL A 15 -5.26 8.85 0.16
CA VAL A 15 -4.20 9.87 0.22
C VAL A 15 -4.13 10.75 -1.04
N ARG A 16 -4.67 10.27 -2.17
CA ARG A 16 -4.79 11.06 -3.40
C ARG A 16 -6.05 10.66 -4.15
N ASN A 17 -6.82 11.64 -4.61
CA ASN A 17 -8.00 11.46 -5.44
C ASN A 17 -7.95 12.46 -6.61
N HIS A 18 -7.50 12.00 -7.77
CA HIS A 18 -7.36 12.82 -8.95
C HIS A 18 -8.59 12.67 -9.85
N LYS A 19 -9.18 13.79 -10.27
CA LYS A 19 -10.39 13.84 -11.12
C LYS A 19 -11.55 12.97 -10.60
N ASN A 20 -11.73 12.93 -9.28
CA ASN A 20 -12.76 12.12 -8.63
C ASN A 20 -12.71 10.62 -9.02
N GLY A 21 -11.52 10.07 -9.23
CA GLY A 21 -11.36 8.66 -9.61
C GLY A 21 -11.73 7.66 -8.53
N TRP A 22 -11.85 8.08 -7.26
CA TRP A 22 -12.26 7.20 -6.18
C TRP A 22 -13.74 6.83 -6.26
N ASN A 23 -14.03 5.53 -6.40
CA ASN A 23 -15.36 4.96 -6.28
C ASN A 23 -15.30 3.70 -5.40
N PRO A 24 -15.84 3.74 -4.16
CA PRO A 24 -15.71 2.64 -3.20
C PRO A 24 -16.43 1.36 -3.66
N GLU A 25 -17.54 1.49 -4.39
CA GLU A 25 -18.32 0.34 -4.87
C GLU A 25 -17.55 -0.43 -5.95
N VAL A 26 -17.02 0.27 -6.96
CA VAL A 26 -16.25 -0.37 -8.04
C VAL A 26 -14.92 -0.90 -7.50
N PHE A 27 -14.28 -0.16 -6.59
CA PHE A 27 -13.08 -0.65 -5.90
C PHE A 27 -13.34 -1.97 -5.17
N GLY A 28 -14.42 -2.05 -4.38
CA GLY A 28 -14.78 -3.27 -3.65
C GLY A 28 -14.99 -4.48 -4.58
N LYS A 29 -15.62 -4.27 -5.74
CA LYS A 29 -15.83 -5.31 -6.77
C LYS A 29 -14.54 -5.78 -7.44
N ARG A 30 -13.54 -4.90 -7.58
CA ARG A 30 -12.25 -5.22 -8.22
C ARG A 30 -11.18 -5.67 -7.23
N TYR A 31 -11.39 -5.44 -5.93
CA TYR A 31 -10.42 -5.75 -4.90
C TYR A 31 -10.19 -7.27 -4.80
N SER A 32 -8.92 -7.65 -4.71
CA SER A 32 -8.50 -9.03 -4.48
C SER A 32 -7.59 -9.10 -3.27
N GLU A 33 -7.68 -10.18 -2.51
CA GLU A 33 -6.85 -10.40 -1.31
C GLU A 33 -5.35 -10.35 -1.59
N VAL A 34 -4.92 -10.64 -2.82
CA VAL A 34 -3.52 -10.50 -3.24
C VAL A 34 -2.99 -9.08 -3.02
N LEU A 35 -3.88 -8.07 -3.05
CA LEU A 35 -3.53 -6.67 -2.81
C LEU A 35 -3.20 -6.37 -1.34
N LYS A 36 -3.62 -7.23 -0.39
CA LYS A 36 -3.34 -7.07 1.05
C LYS A 36 -1.84 -7.08 1.37
N LYS A 37 -1.00 -7.66 0.50
CA LYS A 37 0.45 -7.73 0.71
C LYS A 37 1.16 -6.38 0.48
N TYR A 38 0.52 -5.45 -0.21
CA TYR A 38 1.09 -4.14 -0.55
C TYR A 38 0.75 -3.08 0.49
N ASP A 39 1.59 -2.05 0.55
CA ASP A 39 1.41 -0.90 1.44
C ASP A 39 0.48 0.14 0.84
N TYR A 40 0.44 0.21 -0.49
CA TYR A 40 -0.36 1.13 -1.27
C TYR A 40 -1.11 0.38 -2.36
N ILE A 41 -2.29 0.90 -2.70
CA ILE A 41 -3.04 0.47 -3.88
C ILE A 41 -3.29 1.72 -4.70
N VAL A 42 -2.84 1.68 -5.95
CA VAL A 42 -3.17 2.69 -6.95
C VAL A 42 -4.30 2.12 -7.78
N GLY A 43 -5.37 2.90 -7.90
CA GLY A 43 -6.47 2.60 -8.80
C GLY A 43 -6.52 3.62 -9.92
N ASP A 44 -6.54 3.16 -11.16
CA ASP A 44 -6.54 4.04 -12.33
C ASP A 44 -7.57 3.58 -13.36
N TRP A 45 -8.13 4.53 -14.11
CA TRP A 45 -9.19 4.27 -15.07
C TRP A 45 -8.64 4.22 -16.50
N GLY A 46 -8.46 3.01 -17.02
CA GLY A 46 -8.09 2.77 -18.41
C GLY A 46 -9.30 2.27 -19.21
N TYR A 47 -9.63 2.95 -20.31
CA TYR A 47 -10.76 2.56 -21.18
C TYR A 47 -12.08 2.33 -20.44
N GLY A 48 -12.36 3.16 -19.42
CA GLY A 48 -13.57 3.05 -18.58
C GLY A 48 -13.55 1.92 -17.55
N GLN A 49 -12.44 1.18 -17.42
CA GLN A 49 -12.30 0.10 -16.45
C GLN A 49 -11.31 0.46 -15.35
N LEU A 50 -11.70 0.17 -14.10
CA LEU A 50 -10.83 0.35 -12.94
C LEU A 50 -9.77 -0.76 -12.87
N ARG A 51 -8.50 -0.38 -13.00
CA ARG A 51 -7.35 -1.25 -12.77
C ARG A 51 -6.81 -0.99 -11.37
N LEU A 52 -6.40 -2.05 -10.67
CA LEU A 52 -5.78 -1.93 -9.35
C LEU A 52 -4.37 -2.49 -9.42
N LYS A 53 -3.39 -1.69 -8.99
CA LYS A 53 -1.99 -2.10 -8.86
C LYS A 53 -1.49 -1.86 -7.45
N GLY A 54 -0.80 -2.85 -6.90
CA GLY A 54 -0.19 -2.79 -5.59
C GLY A 54 1.22 -2.21 -5.63
N PHE A 55 1.52 -1.34 -4.68
CA PHE A 55 2.84 -0.75 -4.49
C PHE A 55 3.29 -0.89 -3.02
N PHE A 56 4.58 -1.07 -2.82
CA PHE A 56 5.24 -1.07 -1.53
C PHE A 56 5.73 0.33 -1.17
N SER A 57 5.87 0.59 0.12
CA SER A 57 6.65 1.73 0.61
C SER A 57 8.10 1.62 0.17
N ASP A 58 8.81 2.74 0.05
CA ASP A 58 10.19 2.73 -0.46
C ASP A 58 11.15 1.95 0.44
N GLN A 59 10.85 1.84 1.73
CA GLN A 59 11.68 1.08 2.68
C GLN A 59 11.24 -0.38 2.83
N HIS A 60 10.24 -0.84 2.07
CA HIS A 60 9.76 -2.21 2.20
C HIS A 60 10.79 -3.20 1.60
N PRO A 61 11.16 -4.29 2.31
CA PRO A 61 12.18 -5.23 1.83
C PRO A 61 11.86 -5.90 0.49
N LYS A 62 10.58 -6.02 0.16
CA LYS A 62 10.09 -6.62 -1.11
C LYS A 62 9.90 -5.60 -2.24
N ALA A 63 10.24 -4.32 -2.02
CA ALA A 63 10.02 -3.27 -3.00
C ALA A 63 11.08 -3.33 -4.12
N THR A 64 10.63 -3.67 -5.33
CA THR A 64 11.39 -3.51 -6.57
C THR A 64 11.17 -2.11 -7.14
N ARG A 65 11.95 -1.70 -8.14
CA ARG A 65 11.79 -0.38 -8.79
C ARG A 65 10.35 -0.15 -9.27
N GLU A 66 9.75 -1.13 -9.94
CA GLU A 66 8.41 -1.06 -10.55
C GLU A 66 7.26 -1.14 -9.53
N THR A 67 7.57 -1.54 -8.29
CA THR A 67 6.60 -1.72 -7.21
C THR A 67 6.82 -0.75 -6.06
N ARG A 68 7.74 0.21 -6.16
CA ARG A 68 7.91 1.28 -5.18
C ARG A 68 6.88 2.37 -5.38
N ILE A 69 6.31 2.87 -4.29
CA ILE A 69 5.34 3.97 -4.36
C ILE A 69 5.96 5.23 -4.96
N THR A 70 7.27 5.49 -4.81
CA THR A 70 7.95 6.60 -5.51
C THR A 70 7.82 6.55 -7.03
N HIS A 71 7.67 5.36 -7.62
CA HIS A 71 7.61 5.17 -9.07
C HIS A 71 6.17 5.13 -9.62
N PHE A 72 5.18 5.52 -8.81
CA PHE A 72 3.80 5.41 -9.23
C PHE A 72 3.41 6.49 -10.26
N GLU A 73 4.09 7.65 -10.27
CA GLU A 73 3.79 8.71 -11.22
C GLU A 73 4.21 8.29 -12.63
N GLU A 74 5.35 7.62 -12.77
CA GLU A 74 5.78 6.97 -14.01
C GLU A 74 4.79 5.90 -14.45
N TYR A 75 4.30 5.07 -13.52
CA TYR A 75 3.25 4.10 -13.82
C TYR A 75 1.97 4.78 -14.35
N ILE A 76 1.54 5.88 -13.75
CA ILE A 76 0.39 6.62 -14.25
C ILE A 76 0.70 7.20 -15.64
N HIS A 77 1.86 7.83 -15.85
CA HIS A 77 2.20 8.40 -17.16
C HIS A 77 2.29 7.36 -18.28
N GLU A 78 2.77 6.16 -17.98
CA GLU A 78 2.94 5.09 -18.96
C GLU A 78 1.63 4.36 -19.27
N TYR A 79 0.83 4.05 -18.25
CA TYR A 79 -0.34 3.17 -18.41
C TYR A 79 -1.67 3.91 -18.40
N CYS A 80 -1.72 5.11 -17.81
CA CYS A 80 -2.92 5.89 -17.64
C CYS A 80 -2.95 6.97 -18.73
N ASN A 81 -3.76 6.72 -19.76
CA ASN A 81 -3.95 7.63 -20.90
C ASN A 81 -4.11 9.08 -20.45
N PHE A 82 -3.69 10.04 -21.29
CA PHE A 82 -3.74 11.47 -20.96
C PHE A 82 -5.05 11.89 -20.30
N GLY A 83 -4.94 12.41 -19.07
CA GLY A 83 -6.07 12.94 -18.33
C GLY A 83 -7.01 11.91 -17.71
N CYS A 84 -6.60 10.65 -17.60
CA CYS A 84 -7.34 9.63 -16.84
C CYS A 84 -7.57 10.04 -15.36
N ALA A 85 -8.63 9.52 -14.76
CA ALA A 85 -8.84 9.62 -13.32
C ALA A 85 -8.06 8.52 -12.60
N TYR A 86 -7.60 8.80 -11.39
CA TYR A 86 -6.93 7.81 -10.56
C TYR A 86 -7.03 8.17 -9.08
N PHE A 87 -6.73 7.21 -8.21
CA PHE A 87 -6.63 7.39 -6.78
C PHE A 87 -5.50 6.56 -6.19
N VAL A 88 -5.06 6.96 -5.00
CA VAL A 88 -4.06 6.23 -4.22
C VAL A 88 -4.59 5.99 -2.82
N LEU A 89 -4.64 4.72 -2.43
CA LEU A 89 -4.95 4.28 -1.08
C LEU A 89 -3.66 3.85 -0.37
N ARG A 90 -3.47 4.28 0.87
CA ARG A 90 -2.43 3.80 1.78
C ARG A 90 -3.02 2.84 2.80
N ARG A 91 -2.43 1.67 2.99
CA ARG A 91 -2.87 0.72 4.01
C ARG A 91 -2.53 1.25 5.40
N VAL A 92 -3.52 1.30 6.28
CA VAL A 92 -3.33 1.63 7.69
C VAL A 92 -2.91 0.36 8.41
N ARG A 93 -1.63 0.23 8.72
CA ARG A 93 -1.15 -0.85 9.59
C ARG A 93 -1.60 -0.53 11.02
N SER A 94 -2.38 -1.43 11.61
CA SER A 94 -2.55 -1.43 13.07
C SER A 94 -1.16 -1.53 13.68
N ILE A 95 -0.75 -0.53 14.46
CA ILE A 95 0.43 -0.63 15.31
C ILE A 95 0.05 -1.59 16.44
N SER A 96 0.03 -2.90 16.16
CA SER A 96 0.14 -3.87 17.22
C SER A 96 1.53 -3.66 17.81
N LYS A 97 1.59 -3.14 19.04
CA LYS A 97 2.83 -2.92 19.79
C LYS A 97 3.67 -4.20 19.72
N LYS A 98 4.67 -4.24 18.84
CA LYS A 98 5.68 -5.31 18.88
C LYS A 98 6.49 -5.07 20.14
N THR A 99 6.11 -5.74 21.21
CA THR A 99 6.88 -5.80 22.44
C THR A 99 8.30 -6.21 22.08
N ARG A 100 9.25 -5.33 22.42
CA ARG A 100 10.70 -5.58 22.41
C ARG A 100 10.99 -6.75 23.36
N SER A 101 10.82 -7.97 22.90
CA SER A 101 11.07 -9.18 23.68
C SER A 101 12.05 -10.08 22.93
N LYS A 102 13.33 -9.69 22.87
CA LYS A 102 14.47 -10.58 22.62
C LYS A 102 15.80 -9.82 22.79
N ASP A 103 16.02 -9.26 23.98
CA ASP A 103 17.36 -8.87 24.43
C ASP A 103 17.56 -9.22 25.91
N ARG A 104 17.44 -10.52 26.21
CA ARG A 104 17.86 -11.12 27.50
C ARG A 104 18.64 -12.41 27.26
N ARG A 105 19.55 -12.41 26.29
CA ARG A 105 20.58 -13.45 26.13
C ARG A 105 21.98 -12.83 26.10
N PHE A 106 22.27 -12.06 27.15
CA PHE A 106 23.63 -11.82 27.61
C PHE A 106 23.66 -12.10 29.12
N HIS A 107 23.63 -13.40 29.46
CA HIS A 107 24.11 -13.85 30.74
C HIS A 107 24.98 -15.10 30.52
N GLN A 108 26.21 -14.97 31.01
CA GLN A 108 27.23 -15.99 31.21
C GLN A 108 27.96 -16.51 29.97
N LYS A 109 29.15 -15.95 29.73
CA LYS A 109 30.41 -16.67 29.50
C LYS A 109 31.61 -15.72 29.55
N ALA A 110 32.49 -15.94 30.53
CA ALA A 110 33.91 -15.52 30.71
C ALA A 110 34.13 -15.28 32.22
N GLY A 111 35.11 -15.82 32.95
CA GLY A 111 36.27 -16.69 32.71
C GLY A 111 36.87 -17.00 34.11
N ASP A 112 37.34 -18.22 34.37
CA ASP A 112 38.77 -18.56 34.47
C ASP A 112 39.63 -17.60 35.33
N GLN A 113 39.70 -17.86 36.64
CA GLN A 113 40.91 -18.20 37.43
C GLN A 113 40.59 -18.24 38.93
#